data_AF-A0A6F8PKP7-F1
#
_entry.id   AF-A0A6F8PKP7-F1
#
_cell.length_a   1.000
_cell.length_b   1.000
_cell.length_c   1.000
_cell.angle_alpha   90.00
_cell.angle_beta   90.00
_cell.angle_gamma   90.00
#
_symmetry.space_group_name_H-M   'P 1'
#
loop_
_entity.id
_entity.type
_entity.pdbx_description
1 polymer ?
#
loop_
_entity_poly.entity_id
_entity_poly.type
_entity_poly.pdbx_seq_one_letter_code
_entity_poly.pdbx_strand_id
1 'polypeptide(L)'
;MFLFAKPNQASAVPLLPKLSLCCVLVALSLSQLSGCSTTSRIHHATVTPLKVTKPVDLNNTRLVKQKLLDQYRVWKGTPYLYGGDNQKGIDCSAFVQRTFAEKLGHRLPRTTLAQVKVGKTIAKKALKPGDIVFFRTGRNSRHNGIYLGNQQFIHASSSKGITISNLQNVYWQKTYWKAIRL
;
A
#
# COMPACT_ATOMS: atom_id res chain seq x y z
N MET A 1 -42.33 -27.85 45.84
CA MET A 1 -43.64 -27.17 45.87
C MET A 1 -43.62 -26.09 44.79
N PHE A 2 -44.27 -26.39 43.67
CA PHE A 2 -44.76 -25.58 42.55
C PHE A 2 -43.86 -24.55 41.83
N LEU A 3 -43.51 -24.92 40.58
CA LEU A 3 -43.32 -24.05 39.41
C LEU A 3 -44.62 -23.29 39.09
N PHE A 4 -44.52 -22.09 38.50
CA PHE A 4 -45.39 -21.55 37.41
C PHE A 4 -44.66 -20.31 36.83
N ALA A 5 -44.06 -20.32 35.63
CA ALA A 5 -44.67 -20.33 34.29
C ALA A 5 -45.74 -19.24 34.10
N LYS A 6 -45.40 -18.16 33.40
CA LYS A 6 -46.34 -17.28 32.69
C LYS A 6 -46.10 -17.38 31.19
N PRO A 7 -47.08 -17.84 30.40
CA PRO A 7 -47.12 -17.56 28.97
C PRO A 7 -48.37 -16.76 28.58
N ASN A 8 -48.23 -16.11 27.41
CA ASN A 8 -49.28 -15.78 26.44
C ASN A 8 -50.29 -14.66 26.78
N GLN A 9 -50.52 -13.74 25.84
CA GLN A 9 -51.55 -13.91 24.80
C GLN A 9 -51.51 -12.78 23.76
N ALA A 10 -51.63 -13.21 22.51
CA ALA A 10 -51.90 -12.40 21.33
C ALA A 10 -53.37 -11.96 21.27
N SER A 11 -53.68 -10.92 20.50
CA SER A 11 -55.04 -10.66 20.03
C SER A 11 -55.01 -10.04 18.63
N ALA A 12 -55.64 -10.77 17.72
CA ALA A 12 -55.88 -10.43 16.33
C ALA A 12 -56.98 -9.37 16.18
N VAL A 13 -56.97 -8.66 15.06
CA VAL A 13 -58.04 -7.75 14.63
C VAL A 13 -58.44 -8.12 13.18
N PRO A 14 -59.74 -8.08 12.81
CA PRO A 14 -60.31 -8.97 11.82
C PRO A 14 -60.34 -8.41 10.38
N LEU A 15 -60.72 -9.34 9.49
CA LEU A 15 -60.87 -9.29 8.04
C LEU A 15 -62.28 -8.82 7.61
N LEU A 16 -62.36 -8.25 6.37
CA LEU A 16 -63.49 -8.22 5.40
C LEU A 16 -64.51 -7.04 5.46
N PRO A 17 -65.17 -6.64 4.32
CA PRO A 17 -65.56 -7.47 3.17
C PRO A 17 -65.33 -6.89 1.74
N LYS A 18 -65.94 -7.63 0.80
CA LYS A 18 -65.67 -7.84 -0.63
C LYS A 18 -66.61 -7.04 -1.56
N LEU A 19 -66.04 -6.64 -2.72
CA LEU A 19 -66.53 -6.78 -4.11
C LEU A 19 -67.86 -6.14 -4.58
N SER A 20 -67.79 -5.42 -5.72
CA SER A 20 -68.68 -5.51 -6.91
C SER A 20 -68.23 -4.43 -7.90
N LEU A 21 -67.57 -4.67 -9.05
CA LEU A 21 -67.92 -5.38 -10.29
C LEU A 21 -69.22 -4.90 -11.00
N CYS A 22 -69.11 -3.85 -11.81
CA CYS A 22 -69.92 -3.75 -13.03
C CYS A 22 -69.32 -2.82 -14.09
N CYS A 23 -68.96 -3.44 -15.22
CA CYS A 23 -69.09 -2.98 -16.60
C CYS A 23 -69.19 -1.48 -16.89
N VAL A 24 -68.18 -0.89 -17.54
CA VAL A 24 -68.37 -0.26 -18.88
C VAL A 24 -67.06 -0.40 -19.67
N LEU A 25 -67.20 -1.01 -20.84
CA LEU A 25 -66.24 -1.11 -21.92
C LEU A 25 -65.84 0.28 -22.43
N VAL A 26 -64.58 0.68 -22.29
CA VAL A 26 -63.93 1.61 -23.23
C VAL A 26 -62.47 1.19 -23.41
N ALA A 27 -62.25 0.39 -24.44
CA ALA A 27 -60.93 0.28 -25.06
C ALA A 27 -60.61 1.62 -25.73
N LEU A 28 -59.49 2.26 -25.37
CA LEU A 28 -58.71 3.20 -26.18
C LEU A 28 -57.55 3.67 -25.26
N SER A 29 -56.40 3.01 -25.28
CA SER A 29 -55.27 3.33 -26.15
C SER A 29 -54.36 4.43 -25.57
N LEU A 30 -53.09 4.03 -25.39
CA LEU A 30 -51.88 4.82 -25.09
C LEU A 30 -51.61 5.16 -23.61
N SER A 31 -51.14 4.12 -22.93
CA SER A 31 -50.03 4.16 -21.99
C SER A 31 -48.90 5.10 -22.46
N GLN A 32 -48.69 6.20 -21.74
CA GLN A 32 -47.36 6.81 -21.62
C GLN A 32 -46.88 6.59 -20.18
N LEU A 33 -46.31 5.41 -19.94
CA LEU A 33 -45.35 5.27 -18.87
C LEU A 33 -44.10 6.02 -19.32
N SER A 34 -43.81 7.13 -18.65
CA SER A 34 -42.49 7.76 -18.69
C SER A 34 -41.47 6.78 -18.10
N GLY A 35 -40.97 5.88 -18.93
CA GLY A 35 -39.82 5.06 -18.59
C GLY A 35 -38.60 5.97 -18.48
N CYS A 36 -38.14 6.24 -17.26
CA CYS A 36 -36.76 6.65 -17.05
C CYS A 36 -35.87 5.49 -17.49
N SER A 37 -35.43 5.52 -18.75
CA SER A 37 -34.31 4.72 -19.18
C SER A 37 -33.07 5.36 -18.55
N THR A 38 -32.72 4.92 -17.35
CA THR A 38 -31.39 5.16 -16.82
C THR A 38 -30.45 4.39 -17.74
N THR A 39 -29.96 5.05 -18.78
CA THR A 39 -28.71 4.63 -19.41
C THR A 39 -27.71 4.55 -18.28
N SER A 40 -27.42 3.33 -17.83
CA SER A 40 -26.12 3.05 -17.27
C SER A 40 -25.16 3.55 -18.33
N ARG A 41 -24.58 4.73 -18.09
CA ARG A 41 -23.28 5.04 -18.63
C ARG A 41 -22.44 3.89 -18.14
N ILE A 42 -22.26 2.89 -19.02
CA ILE A 42 -21.03 2.14 -19.03
C ILE A 42 -20.00 3.25 -19.23
N HIS A 43 -19.51 3.77 -18.10
CA HIS A 43 -18.13 4.13 -18.02
C HIS A 43 -17.45 2.85 -18.47
N HIS A 44 -17.19 2.76 -19.77
CA HIS A 44 -15.94 2.20 -20.21
C HIS A 44 -14.95 2.99 -19.36
N ALA A 45 -14.62 2.41 -18.20
CA ALA A 45 -13.31 2.60 -17.64
C ALA A 45 -12.45 2.38 -18.85
N THR A 46 -11.99 3.47 -19.45
CA THR A 46 -10.95 3.42 -20.43
C THR A 46 -9.93 2.56 -19.73
N VAL A 47 -9.79 1.30 -20.18
CA VAL A 47 -8.67 0.48 -19.81
C VAL A 47 -7.53 1.25 -20.44
N THR A 48 -7.09 2.25 -19.70
CA THR A 48 -5.97 3.08 -20.05
C THR A 48 -4.89 2.02 -20.13
N PRO A 49 -4.33 1.75 -21.32
CA PRO A 49 -3.29 0.74 -21.43
C PRO A 49 -2.29 1.10 -20.35
N LEU A 50 -2.04 0.17 -19.42
CA LEU A 50 -1.22 0.40 -18.23
C LEU A 50 -0.02 1.21 -18.70
N LYS A 51 -0.02 2.51 -18.37
CA LYS A 51 0.99 3.42 -18.86
C LYS A 51 2.27 2.84 -18.33
N VAL A 52 3.07 2.22 -19.20
CA VAL A 52 4.36 1.65 -18.84
C VAL A 52 5.17 2.84 -18.36
N THR A 53 5.14 3.07 -17.05
CA THR A 53 5.79 4.22 -16.46
C THR A 53 7.26 3.95 -16.62
N LYS A 54 7.90 4.70 -17.53
CA LYS A 54 9.35 4.76 -17.65
C LYS A 54 9.98 4.83 -16.25
N PRO A 55 11.13 4.17 -16.04
CA PRO A 55 11.86 4.29 -14.78
C PRO A 55 12.02 5.75 -14.38
N VAL A 56 11.90 6.02 -13.09
CA VAL A 56 12.09 7.36 -12.54
C VAL A 56 13.56 7.74 -12.72
N ASP A 57 13.80 8.94 -13.25
CA ASP A 57 15.14 9.54 -13.28
C ASP A 57 15.61 9.81 -11.84
N LEU A 58 16.66 9.10 -11.43
CA LEU A 58 17.21 9.19 -10.07
C LEU A 58 17.91 10.52 -9.80
N ASN A 59 18.19 11.34 -10.83
CA ASN A 59 18.74 12.68 -10.65
C ASN A 59 17.67 13.68 -10.17
N ASN A 60 16.38 13.41 -10.41
CA ASN A 60 15.28 14.20 -9.88
C ASN A 60 15.03 13.86 -8.41
N THR A 61 15.93 14.36 -7.55
CA THR A 61 15.92 14.06 -6.10
C THR A 61 14.61 14.42 -5.40
N ARG A 62 13.89 15.45 -5.86
CA ARG A 62 12.57 15.84 -5.34
C ARG A 62 11.54 14.75 -5.61
N LEU A 63 11.44 14.30 -6.87
CA LEU A 63 10.51 13.25 -7.27
C LEU A 63 10.86 11.92 -6.59
N VAL A 64 12.14 11.55 -6.57
CA VAL A 64 12.61 10.34 -5.87
C VAL A 64 12.19 10.39 -4.40
N LYS A 65 12.49 11.49 -3.69
CA LYS A 65 12.09 11.65 -2.29
C LYS A 65 10.58 11.51 -2.08
N GLN A 66 9.77 12.09 -2.96
CA GLN A 66 8.31 11.94 -2.91
C GLN A 66 7.89 10.47 -3.04
N LYS A 67 8.43 9.76 -4.04
CA LYS A 67 8.15 8.33 -4.27
C LYS A 67 8.57 7.44 -3.10
N LEU A 68 9.69 7.75 -2.46
CA LEU A 68 10.15 7.06 -1.25
C LEU A 68 9.21 7.31 -0.07
N LEU A 69 8.74 8.55 0.12
CA LEU A 69 7.76 8.87 1.15
C LEU A 69 6.41 8.18 0.90
N ASP A 70 5.98 8.09 -0.36
CA ASP A 70 4.76 7.36 -0.72
C ASP A 70 4.88 5.86 -0.38
N GLN A 71 6.04 5.23 -0.65
CA GLN A 71 6.28 3.86 -0.20
C GLN A 71 6.27 3.76 1.32
N TYR A 72 6.98 4.67 1.99
CA TYR A 72 7.05 4.67 3.45
C TYR A 72 5.66 4.75 4.09
N ARG A 73 4.76 5.60 3.61
CA ARG A 73 3.40 5.71 4.15
C ARG A 73 2.62 4.38 4.11
N VAL A 74 2.81 3.58 3.04
CA VAL A 74 2.14 2.29 2.87
C VAL A 74 2.75 1.21 3.78
N TRP A 75 4.07 1.27 3.98
CA TRP A 75 4.82 0.19 4.64
C TRP A 75 5.18 0.48 6.10
N LYS A 76 5.02 1.72 6.57
CA LYS A 76 5.41 2.17 7.91
C LYS A 76 4.86 1.21 8.97
N GLY A 77 5.75 0.72 9.82
CA GLY A 77 5.40 -0.18 10.91
C GLY A 77 5.24 -1.65 10.53
N THR A 78 5.29 -2.03 9.24
CA THR A 78 5.35 -3.45 8.85
C THR A 78 6.52 -4.13 9.59
N PRO A 79 6.27 -5.22 10.33
CA PRO A 79 7.30 -5.88 11.13
C PRO A 79 8.49 -6.35 10.30
N TYR A 80 9.65 -6.43 10.94
CA TYR A 80 10.79 -7.09 10.32
C TYR A 80 10.57 -8.61 10.34
N LEU A 81 10.74 -9.25 9.18
CA LEU A 81 10.77 -10.71 9.06
C LEU A 81 11.91 -11.09 8.13
N TYR A 82 12.88 -11.87 8.60
CA TYR A 82 13.98 -12.34 7.77
C TYR A 82 13.46 -13.17 6.59
N GLY A 83 13.84 -12.82 5.36
CA GLY A 83 13.33 -13.46 4.16
C GLY A 83 11.95 -12.97 3.72
N GLY A 84 11.22 -12.25 4.57
CA GLY A 84 9.90 -11.72 4.27
C GLY A 84 9.91 -10.64 3.20
N ASP A 85 8.80 -10.50 2.50
CA ASP A 85 8.63 -9.64 1.32
C ASP A 85 7.22 -9.01 1.20
N ASN A 86 6.42 -9.06 2.26
CA ASN A 86 5.02 -8.61 2.24
C ASN A 86 4.64 -7.82 3.52
N GLN A 87 3.40 -7.33 3.60
CA GLN A 87 2.96 -6.48 4.71
C GLN A 87 2.82 -7.19 6.07
N LYS A 88 2.86 -8.53 6.12
CA LYS A 88 2.92 -9.27 7.39
C LYS A 88 4.34 -9.32 7.96
N GLY A 89 5.35 -9.08 7.10
CA GLY A 89 6.74 -9.02 7.50
C GLY A 89 7.67 -8.90 6.30
N ILE A 90 8.68 -8.02 6.43
CA ILE A 90 9.64 -7.76 5.36
C ILE A 90 11.06 -7.55 5.89
N ASP A 91 12.07 -8.05 5.19
CA ASP A 91 13.47 -7.76 5.54
C ASP A 91 14.01 -6.49 4.87
N CYS A 92 15.20 -6.07 5.28
CA CYS A 92 15.83 -4.84 4.81
C CYS A 92 16.03 -4.82 3.29
N SER A 93 16.60 -5.89 2.75
CA SER A 93 16.91 -5.99 1.33
C SER A 93 15.67 -6.13 0.46
N ALA A 94 14.64 -6.84 0.91
CA ALA A 94 13.35 -6.95 0.25
C ALA A 94 12.63 -5.60 0.21
N PHE A 95 12.64 -4.84 1.31
CA PHE A 95 12.05 -3.50 1.33
C PHE A 95 12.73 -2.57 0.31
N VAL A 96 14.06 -2.57 0.27
CA VAL A 96 14.82 -1.79 -0.72
C VAL A 96 14.48 -2.26 -2.14
N GLN A 97 14.51 -3.56 -2.40
CA GLN A 97 14.18 -4.15 -3.71
C GLN A 97 12.78 -3.75 -4.19
N ARG A 98 11.76 -3.94 -3.35
CA ARG A 98 10.37 -3.59 -3.68
C ARG A 98 10.22 -2.10 -3.94
N THR A 99 10.82 -1.25 -3.11
CA THR A 99 10.73 0.21 -3.28
C THR A 99 11.32 0.64 -4.63
N PHE A 100 12.48 0.13 -5.00
CA PHE A 100 13.10 0.45 -6.29
C PHE A 100 12.28 -0.09 -7.46
N ALA A 101 11.76 -1.32 -7.37
CA ALA A 101 10.96 -1.91 -8.44
C ALA A 101 9.62 -1.18 -8.63
N GLU A 102 8.86 -0.97 -7.55
CA GLU A 102 7.48 -0.47 -7.61
C GLU A 102 7.38 1.05 -7.76
N LYS A 103 8.30 1.79 -7.16
CA LYS A 103 8.22 3.26 -7.11
C LYS A 103 9.18 3.96 -8.03
N LEU A 104 10.32 3.33 -8.32
CA LEU A 104 11.38 3.93 -9.13
C LEU A 104 11.60 3.21 -10.47
N GLY A 105 11.03 2.01 -10.68
CA GLY A 105 11.15 1.25 -11.92
C GLY A 105 12.52 0.60 -12.14
N HIS A 106 13.29 0.37 -11.08
CA HIS A 106 14.64 -0.22 -11.13
C HIS A 106 14.68 -1.57 -10.43
N ARG A 107 15.30 -2.58 -11.07
CA ARG A 107 15.43 -3.92 -10.48
C ARG A 107 16.69 -4.02 -9.64
N LEU A 108 16.55 -4.60 -8.45
CA LEU A 108 17.66 -4.89 -7.55
C LEU A 108 17.72 -6.38 -7.23
N PRO A 109 18.92 -6.94 -6.99
CA PRO A 109 19.07 -8.30 -6.46
C PRO A 109 18.38 -8.46 -5.09
N ARG A 110 18.07 -9.70 -4.71
CA ARG A 110 17.31 -9.98 -3.47
C ARG A 110 18.06 -9.70 -2.18
N THR A 111 19.39 -9.85 -2.16
CA THR A 111 20.18 -9.84 -0.93
C THR A 111 21.00 -8.56 -0.77
N THR A 112 21.22 -8.13 0.48
CA THR A 112 22.06 -6.96 0.81
C THR A 112 23.45 -7.05 0.19
N LEU A 113 24.09 -8.23 0.22
CA LEU A 113 25.42 -8.45 -0.33
C LEU A 113 25.49 -8.40 -1.86
N ALA A 114 24.39 -8.70 -2.56
CA ALA A 114 24.31 -8.51 -3.99
C ALA A 114 23.98 -7.04 -4.33
N GLN A 115 23.06 -6.43 -3.58
CA GLN A 115 22.70 -5.01 -3.76
C GLN A 115 23.88 -4.06 -3.54
N VAL A 116 24.84 -4.40 -2.68
CA VAL A 116 26.02 -3.57 -2.42
C VAL A 116 26.98 -3.46 -3.62
N LYS A 117 26.77 -4.30 -4.65
CA LYS A 117 27.60 -4.38 -5.87
C LYS A 117 26.93 -3.74 -7.10
N VAL A 118 25.65 -3.38 -7.03
CA VAL A 118 24.92 -2.80 -8.17
C VAL A 118 24.99 -1.28 -8.10
N GLY A 119 25.85 -0.67 -8.90
CA GLY A 119 25.97 0.80 -9.00
C GLY A 119 27.31 1.37 -8.55
N LYS A 120 27.37 2.71 -8.52
CA LYS A 120 28.59 3.47 -8.21
C LYS A 120 28.68 3.76 -6.73
N THR A 121 29.85 3.61 -6.14
CA THR A 121 30.08 3.96 -4.73
C THR A 121 30.00 5.49 -4.54
N ILE A 122 29.28 5.94 -3.51
CA ILE A 122 29.07 7.35 -3.20
C ILE A 122 29.70 7.69 -1.86
N ALA A 123 30.43 8.82 -1.82
CA ALA A 123 30.95 9.39 -0.58
C ALA A 123 29.79 9.83 0.32
N LYS A 124 29.91 9.63 1.64
CA LYS A 124 28.85 9.96 2.62
C LYS A 124 28.39 11.42 2.53
N LYS A 125 29.29 12.36 2.20
CA LYS A 125 28.99 13.79 2.01
C LYS A 125 28.22 14.12 0.73
N ALA A 126 28.19 13.21 -0.24
CA ALA A 126 27.55 13.39 -1.54
C ALA A 126 26.23 12.62 -1.68
N LEU A 127 25.68 12.16 -0.54
CA LEU A 127 24.43 11.40 -0.50
C LEU A 127 23.25 12.24 -1.00
N LYS A 128 22.42 11.63 -1.85
CA LYS A 128 21.19 12.19 -2.40
C LYS A 128 20.01 11.23 -2.18
N PRO A 129 18.77 11.74 -2.08
CA PRO A 129 17.60 10.88 -1.98
C PRO A 129 17.61 9.77 -3.05
N GLY A 130 17.40 8.53 -2.63
CA GLY A 130 17.50 7.35 -3.50
C GLY A 130 18.82 6.60 -3.42
N ASP A 131 19.87 7.13 -2.80
CA ASP A 131 21.09 6.34 -2.56
C ASP A 131 20.81 5.22 -1.56
N ILE A 132 21.42 4.05 -1.78
CA ILE A 132 21.31 2.93 -0.85
C ILE A 132 22.48 3.01 0.12
N VAL A 133 22.18 3.13 1.41
CA VAL A 133 23.17 3.13 2.50
C VAL A 133 23.27 1.73 3.09
N PHE A 134 24.50 1.30 3.38
CA PHE A 134 24.80 -0.04 3.89
C PHE A 134 25.52 0.02 5.23
N PHE A 135 25.28 -0.97 6.08
CA PHE A 135 25.82 -1.05 7.43
C PHE A 135 26.32 -2.46 7.76
N ARG A 136 27.34 -2.53 8.63
CA ARG A 136 27.85 -3.75 9.27
C ARG A 136 27.32 -3.80 10.70
N THR A 137 26.14 -4.38 10.88
CA THR A 137 25.40 -4.41 12.16
C THR A 137 25.79 -5.58 13.09
N GLY A 138 26.76 -6.38 12.66
CA GLY A 138 27.36 -7.48 13.43
C GLY A 138 28.45 -8.17 12.61
N ARG A 139 29.11 -9.19 13.17
CA ARG A 139 30.20 -9.93 12.51
C ARG A 139 29.82 -10.37 11.08
N ASN A 140 28.68 -11.08 10.99
CA ASN A 140 28.14 -11.59 9.72
C ASN A 140 26.80 -10.93 9.33
N SER A 141 26.36 -9.91 10.06
CA SER A 141 25.11 -9.22 9.78
C SER A 141 25.34 -7.99 8.91
N ARG A 142 24.49 -7.83 7.89
CA ARG A 142 24.51 -6.70 6.96
C ARG A 142 23.13 -6.10 6.91
N HIS A 143 23.09 -4.78 6.89
CA HIS A 143 21.85 -4.00 6.85
C HIS A 143 21.90 -2.99 5.72
N ASN A 144 20.75 -2.58 5.22
CA ASN A 144 20.65 -1.46 4.29
C ASN A 144 19.36 -0.66 4.45
N GLY A 145 19.35 0.49 3.80
CA GLY A 145 18.20 1.38 3.72
C GLY A 145 18.36 2.40 2.59
N ILE A 146 17.31 3.17 2.35
CA ILE A 146 17.27 4.15 1.26
C ILE A 146 17.38 5.55 1.86
N TYR A 147 18.38 6.31 1.44
CA TYR A 147 18.60 7.67 1.90
C TYR A 147 17.47 8.59 1.43
N LEU A 148 17.00 9.44 2.34
CA LEU A 148 15.86 10.35 2.14
C LEU A 148 16.29 11.82 2.03
N GLY A 149 17.56 12.12 2.33
CA GLY A 149 18.05 13.48 2.56
C GLY A 149 18.11 13.83 4.05
N ASN A 150 18.78 14.93 4.39
CA ASN A 150 18.87 15.46 5.76
C ASN A 150 19.35 14.42 6.80
N GLN A 151 20.34 13.60 6.42
CA GLN A 151 20.85 12.49 7.21
C GLN A 151 19.80 11.41 7.55
N GLN A 152 18.60 11.45 6.98
CA GLN A 152 17.55 10.47 7.21
C GLN A 152 17.58 9.35 6.17
N PHE A 153 17.16 8.14 6.58
CA PHE A 153 17.01 7.00 5.68
C PHE A 153 15.88 6.09 6.14
N ILE A 154 15.21 5.46 5.17
CA ILE A 154 14.11 4.50 5.41
C ILE A 154 14.70 3.08 5.39
N HIS A 155 14.32 2.25 6.35
CA HIS A 155 14.79 0.87 6.44
C HIS A 155 13.83 -0.02 7.25
N ALA A 156 13.97 -1.34 7.12
CA ALA A 156 13.31 -2.31 8.00
C ALA A 156 14.13 -2.47 9.29
N SER A 157 13.68 -1.90 10.40
CA SER A 157 14.29 -2.09 11.72
C SER A 157 13.82 -3.40 12.34
N SER A 158 14.73 -4.18 12.93
CA SER A 158 14.39 -5.42 13.64
C SER A 158 13.42 -5.23 14.80
N SER A 159 13.38 -4.05 15.43
CA SER A 159 12.52 -3.76 16.57
C SER A 159 11.33 -2.84 16.25
N LYS A 160 11.44 -2.00 15.22
CA LYS A 160 10.41 -0.98 14.89
C LYS A 160 9.70 -1.24 13.56
N GLY A 161 10.06 -2.30 12.84
CA GLY A 161 9.59 -2.52 11.48
C GLY A 161 10.08 -1.44 10.51
N ILE A 162 9.35 -1.20 9.43
CA ILE A 162 9.69 -0.13 8.48
C ILE A 162 9.61 1.24 9.15
N THR A 163 10.75 1.92 9.23
CA THR A 163 10.90 3.18 9.96
C THR A 163 11.91 4.11 9.30
N ILE A 164 11.98 5.35 9.78
CA ILE A 164 12.98 6.34 9.39
C ILE A 164 13.96 6.51 10.55
N SER A 165 15.25 6.37 10.24
CA SER A 165 16.36 6.59 11.18
C SER A 165 17.26 7.73 10.70
N ASN A 166 18.10 8.24 11.61
CA ASN A 166 19.06 9.30 11.32
C ASN A 166 20.50 8.74 11.31
N LEU A 167 21.27 9.00 10.26
CA LEU A 167 22.68 8.62 10.09
C LEU A 167 23.61 9.27 11.11
N GLN A 168 23.19 10.34 11.80
CA GLN A 168 23.90 10.95 12.91
C GLN A 168 23.71 10.21 14.23
N ASN A 169 22.78 9.26 14.34
CA ASN A 169 22.69 8.44 15.54
C ASN A 169 23.99 7.62 15.71
N VAL A 170 24.52 7.56 16.94
CA VAL A 170 25.81 6.92 17.26
C VAL A 170 25.90 5.48 16.72
N TYR A 171 24.81 4.70 16.83
CA TYR A 171 24.78 3.32 16.31
C TYR A 171 24.95 3.28 14.78
N TRP A 172 24.21 4.13 14.05
CA TRP A 172 24.29 4.18 12.59
C TRP A 172 25.60 4.76 12.09
N GLN A 173 26.21 5.69 12.84
CA GLN A 173 27.55 6.18 12.55
C GLN A 173 28.59 5.07 12.67
N LYS A 174 28.59 4.34 13.80
CA LYS A 174 29.55 3.27 14.08
C LYS A 174 29.45 2.11 13.09
N THR A 175 28.24 1.81 12.62
CA THR A 175 27.99 0.66 11.74
C THR A 175 28.00 1.01 10.25
N TYR A 176 28.08 2.30 9.88
CA TYR A 176 28.08 2.72 8.48
C TYR A 176 29.23 2.07 7.71
N TRP A 177 28.91 1.49 6.56
CA TRP A 177 29.89 0.82 5.71
C TRP A 177 30.17 1.61 4.43
N LYS A 178 29.16 1.78 3.58
CA LYS A 178 29.27 2.56 2.34
C LYS A 178 27.88 2.90 1.80
N ALA A 179 27.85 3.67 0.72
CA ALA A 179 26.63 3.90 -0.05
C ALA A 179 26.86 3.68 -1.54
N ILE A 180 25.80 3.35 -2.26
CA ILE A 180 25.81 3.27 -3.72
C ILE A 180 24.66 4.08 -4.32
N ARG A 181 24.84 4.47 -5.59
CA ARG A 181 23.79 5.02 -6.45
C ARG A 181 23.74 4.17 -7.73
N LEU A 182 22.53 3.80 -8.14
CA LEU A 182 22.29 3.13 -9.41
C LEU A 182 22.59 4.06 -10.59
#